data_AF-A0A967WRG2-F1
#
_entry.id   AF-A0A967WRG2-F1
#
_cell.length_a   1.000
_cell.length_b   1.000
_cell.length_c   1.000
_cell.angle_alpha   90.00
_cell.angle_beta   90.00
_cell.angle_gamma   90.00
#
_symmetry.space_group_name_H-M   'P 1'
#
loop_
_entity.id
_entity.type
_entity.pdbx_description
1 polymer ?
#
loop_
_entity_poly.entity_id
_entity_poly.type
_entity_poly.pdbx_seq_one_letter_code
_entity_poly.pdbx_strand_id
1 'polypeptide(L)'
;MRAKRALLLITVFVAGMTSLGVELTAARLLDPFFGNSLIIWAVLIGTVLLYLTVGYYVGGKWADRKPYYRVLYQITAWASLLIGLAPFIARPVLSWSVQG
;
A
#
# COMPACT_ATOMS: atom_id res chain seq x y z
N MET A 1 4.15 -30.06 -0.44
CA MET A 1 5.04 -29.14 -1.18
C MET A 1 4.27 -28.22 -2.15
N ARG A 2 3.42 -28.74 -3.06
CA ARG A 2 2.64 -27.91 -4.02
C ARG A 2 1.63 -26.94 -3.38
N ALA A 3 0.87 -27.39 -2.37
CA ALA A 3 -0.14 -26.56 -1.70
C ALA A 3 0.43 -25.28 -1.04
N LYS A 4 1.61 -25.36 -0.41
CA LYS A 4 2.27 -24.20 0.21
C LYS A 4 2.73 -23.16 -0.84
N ARG A 5 3.19 -23.60 -2.01
CA ARG A 5 3.54 -22.70 -3.12
C ARG A 5 2.30 -22.00 -3.69
N ALA A 6 1.19 -22.71 -3.86
CA ALA A 6 -0.06 -22.11 -4.33
C ALA A 6 -0.53 -21.00 -3.39
N LEU A 7 -0.49 -21.22 -2.06
CA LEU A 7 -0.84 -20.21 -1.07
C LEU A 7 0.04 -18.96 -1.15
N LEU A 8 1.36 -19.12 -1.34
CA LEU A 8 2.26 -17.99 -1.54
C LEU A 8 1.92 -17.20 -2.81
N LEU A 9 1.69 -17.89 -3.93
CA LEU A 9 1.33 -17.24 -5.20
C LEU A 9 0.03 -16.46 -5.09
N ILE A 10 -0.99 -17.05 -4.45
CA ILE A 10 -2.26 -16.37 -4.17
C ILE A 10 -2.03 -15.14 -3.30
N THR A 11 -1.20 -15.26 -2.26
CA THR A 11 -0.90 -14.14 -1.35
C THR A 11 -0.23 -12.98 -2.09
N VAL A 12 0.77 -13.28 -2.94
CA VAL A 12 1.45 -12.27 -3.76
C VAL A 12 0.50 -11.65 -4.79
N PHE A 13 -0.35 -12.45 -5.41
CA PHE A 13 -1.37 -11.97 -6.35
C PHE A 13 -2.35 -11.00 -5.66
N VAL A 14 -2.90 -11.38 -4.51
CA VAL A 14 -3.81 -10.53 -3.73
C VAL A 14 -3.10 -9.27 -3.23
N ALA A 15 -1.84 -9.36 -2.81
CA ALA A 15 -1.04 -8.20 -2.40
C ALA A 15 -0.86 -7.20 -3.57
N GLY A 16 -0.57 -7.69 -4.77
CA GLY A 16 -0.48 -6.83 -5.96
C GLY A 16 -1.82 -6.18 -6.33
N MET A 17 -2.90 -6.98 -6.34
CA MET A 17 -4.25 -6.50 -6.63
C MET A 17 -4.69 -5.42 -5.63
N THR A 18 -4.43 -5.64 -4.34
CA THR A 18 -4.78 -4.68 -3.28
C THR A 18 -3.93 -3.41 -3.36
N SER A 19 -2.62 -3.51 -3.65
CA SER A 19 -1.76 -2.33 -3.83
C SER A 19 -2.26 -1.41 -4.94
N LEU A 20 -2.62 -1.98 -6.10
CA LEU A 20 -3.20 -1.21 -7.21
C LEU A 20 -4.58 -0.64 -6.86
N GLY A 21 -5.42 -1.41 -6.17
CA GLY A 21 -6.71 -0.92 -5.68
C GLY A 21 -6.57 0.27 -4.72
N VAL A 22 -5.57 0.23 -3.83
CA VAL A 22 -5.26 1.33 -2.91
C VAL A 22 -4.78 2.57 -3.68
N GLU A 23 -3.94 2.41 -4.68
CA GLU A 23 -3.48 3.52 -5.53
C GLU A 23 -4.65 4.23 -6.26
N LEU A 24 -5.53 3.45 -6.88
CA LEU A 24 -6.70 3.99 -7.59
C LEU A 24 -7.71 4.66 -6.63
N THR A 25 -7.92 4.09 -5.45
CA THR A 25 -8.81 4.67 -4.43
C THR A 25 -8.20 5.91 -3.79
N ALA A 26 -6.88 5.96 -3.61
CA ALA A 26 -6.17 7.15 -3.16
C ALA A 26 -6.32 8.31 -4.14
N ALA A 27 -6.23 8.06 -5.46
CA ALA A 27 -6.50 9.07 -6.47
C ALA A 27 -7.93 9.65 -6.33
N ARG A 28 -8.93 8.77 -6.16
CA ARG A 28 -10.33 9.17 -5.93
C ARG A 28 -10.55 9.93 -4.62
N LEU A 29 -9.76 9.65 -3.58
CA LEU A 29 -9.80 10.36 -2.31
C LEU A 29 -9.23 11.78 -2.43
N LEU A 30 -8.25 11.99 -3.31
CA LEU A 30 -7.62 13.30 -3.55
C LEU A 30 -8.40 14.17 -4.55
N ASP A 31 -9.13 13.56 -5.48
CA ASP A 31 -9.92 14.25 -6.51
C ASP A 31 -10.75 15.45 -5.97
N PRO A 32 -11.50 15.36 -4.85
CA PRO A 32 -12.34 16.46 -4.38
C PRO A 32 -11.56 17.62 -3.76
N PHE A 33 -10.33 17.39 -3.28
CA PHE A 33 -9.53 18.39 -2.55
C PHE A 33 -8.53 19.10 -3.47
N PHE A 34 -7.88 18.34 -4.35
CA PHE A 34 -6.81 18.86 -5.22
C PHE A 34 -7.17 18.86 -6.70
N GLY A 35 -8.28 18.20 -7.09
CA GLY A 35 -8.71 18.07 -8.48
C GLY A 35 -8.04 16.90 -9.21
N ASN A 36 -8.53 16.59 -10.41
CA ASN A 36 -8.03 15.50 -11.25
C ASN A 36 -7.06 16.02 -12.33
N SER A 37 -5.90 16.51 -11.92
CA SER A 37 -4.86 17.02 -12.84
C SER A 37 -3.77 15.99 -13.10
N LEU A 38 -3.19 16.00 -14.32
CA LEU A 38 -2.06 15.13 -14.67
C LEU A 38 -0.87 15.24 -13.70
N ILE A 39 -0.63 16.44 -13.16
CA ILE A 39 0.43 16.68 -12.18
C ILE A 39 0.16 15.89 -10.89
N ILE A 40 -1.08 15.89 -10.38
CA ILE A 40 -1.45 15.17 -9.15
C ILE A 40 -1.33 13.67 -9.37
N TRP A 41 -1.78 13.19 -10.53
CA TRP A 41 -1.63 11.79 -10.93
C TRP A 41 -0.15 11.36 -10.98
N ALA A 42 0.71 12.18 -11.58
CA ALA A 42 2.15 11.91 -11.66
C ALA A 42 2.80 11.87 -10.27
N VAL A 43 2.47 12.82 -9.40
CA VAL A 43 2.97 12.85 -8.01
C VAL A 43 2.46 11.64 -7.22
N LEU A 44 1.21 11.23 -7.41
CA LEU A 44 0.62 10.07 -6.76
C LEU A 44 1.34 8.78 -7.16
N ILE A 45 1.47 8.49 -8.45
CA ILE A 45 2.24 7.31 -8.91
C ILE A 45 3.67 7.39 -8.38
N GLY A 46 4.34 8.54 -8.53
CA GLY A 46 5.73 8.71 -8.11
C GLY A 46 5.92 8.42 -6.62
N THR A 47 4.97 8.85 -5.80
CA THR A 47 4.94 8.60 -4.36
C THR A 47 4.70 7.13 -4.05
N VAL A 48 3.74 6.47 -4.73
CA VAL A 48 3.47 5.04 -4.56
C VAL A 48 4.69 4.20 -4.94
N LEU A 49 5.33 4.49 -6.07
CA LEU A 49 6.55 3.80 -6.49
C LEU A 49 7.68 3.99 -5.48
N LEU A 50 7.88 5.22 -4.98
CA LEU A 50 8.89 5.51 -3.96
C LEU A 50 8.63 4.70 -2.68
N TYR A 51 7.40 4.66 -2.19
CA TYR A 51 7.04 3.85 -1.03
C TYR A 51 7.21 2.35 -1.27
N LEU A 52 6.86 1.86 -2.46
CA LEU A 52 7.08 0.46 -2.83
C LEU A 52 8.57 0.11 -2.86
N THR A 53 9.42 0.96 -3.44
CA THR A 53 10.88 0.74 -3.43
C THR A 53 11.43 0.66 -2.01
N VAL A 54 11.04 1.59 -1.13
CA VAL A 54 11.44 1.57 0.27
C VAL A 54 10.93 0.31 0.97
N GLY A 55 9.67 -0.07 0.72
CA GLY A 55 9.05 -1.28 1.26
C GLY A 55 9.76 -2.55 0.82
N TYR A 56 10.13 -2.68 -0.45
CA TYR A 56 10.87 -3.83 -0.97
C TYR A 56 12.30 -3.89 -0.42
N TYR A 57 12.98 -2.76 -0.26
CA TYR A 57 14.30 -2.73 0.34
C TYR A 57 14.29 -3.19 1.81
N VAL A 58 13.41 -2.59 2.62
CA VAL A 58 13.29 -2.93 4.04
C VAL A 58 12.73 -4.34 4.22
N GLY A 59 11.68 -4.69 3.47
CA GLY A 59 11.04 -6.00 3.50
C GLY A 59 11.96 -7.12 3.04
N GLY A 60 12.76 -6.90 1.99
CA GLY A 60 13.77 -7.85 1.51
C GLY A 60 14.86 -8.08 2.54
N LYS A 61 15.40 -7.01 3.12
CA LYS A 61 16.42 -7.09 4.19
C LYS A 61 15.90 -7.84 5.43
N TRP A 62 14.61 -7.71 5.76
CA TRP A 62 13.98 -8.47 6.85
C TRP A 62 13.69 -9.92 6.48
N ALA A 63 13.27 -10.19 5.24
CA ALA A 63 13.03 -11.54 4.74
C ALA A 63 14.32 -12.38 4.76
N ASP A 64 15.45 -11.79 4.40
CA ASP A 64 16.76 -12.45 4.40
C ASP A 64 17.22 -12.83 5.83
N ARG A 65 16.85 -12.03 6.85
CA ARG A 65 17.22 -12.30 8.25
C ARG A 65 16.34 -13.34 8.94
N LYS A 66 15.07 -13.47 8.54
CA LYS A 66 14.10 -14.38 9.17
C LYS A 66 13.19 -15.01 8.11
N PRO A 67 13.63 -16.08 7.43
CA PRO A 67 12.86 -16.77 6.39
C PRO A 67 11.75 -17.66 6.98
N TYR A 68 10.88 -17.09 7.82
CA TYR A 68 9.75 -17.79 8.43
C TYR A 68 8.43 -17.30 7.86
N TYR A 69 7.56 -18.23 7.47
CA TYR A 69 6.20 -17.93 6.98
C TYR A 69 5.38 -17.06 7.93
N ARG A 70 5.62 -17.15 9.25
CA ARG A 70 4.93 -16.35 10.27
C ARG A 70 5.20 -14.85 10.11
N VAL A 71 6.42 -14.47 9.72
CA VAL A 71 6.79 -13.05 9.54
C VAL A 71 6.05 -12.45 8.35
N LEU A 72 5.93 -13.21 7.26
CA LEU A 72 5.15 -12.80 6.08
C LEU A 72 3.69 -12.54 6.48
N TYR A 73 3.02 -13.50 7.14
CA TYR A 73 1.63 -13.32 7.56
C TYR A 73 1.44 -12.15 8.53
N GLN A 74 2.38 -11.91 9.45
CA GLN A 74 2.31 -10.77 10.37
C GLN A 74 2.44 -9.43 9.64
N ILE A 75 3.40 -9.30 8.72
CA ILE A 75 3.58 -8.07 7.95
C ILE A 75 2.35 -7.80 7.07
N THR A 76 1.81 -8.83 6.41
CA THR A 76 0.60 -8.69 5.60
C THR A 76 -0.62 -8.30 6.46
N ALA A 77 -0.76 -8.86 7.67
CA ALA A 77 -1.84 -8.51 8.59
C ALA A 77 -1.74 -7.06 9.11
N TRP A 78 -0.52 -6.61 9.44
CA TRP A 78 -0.31 -5.21 9.81
C TRP A 78 -0.55 -4.27 8.62
N ALA A 79 -0.12 -4.63 7.41
CA ALA A 79 -0.36 -3.85 6.21
C ALA A 79 -1.86 -3.71 5.91
N SER A 80 -2.63 -4.79 5.97
CA SER A 80 -4.08 -4.72 5.73
C SER A 80 -4.81 -3.88 6.77
N LEU A 81 -4.40 -3.97 8.04
CA LEU A 81 -4.95 -3.15 9.12
C LEU A 81 -4.66 -1.66 8.91
N LEU A 82 -3.43 -1.30 8.53
CA LEU A 82 -3.04 0.08 8.24
C LEU A 82 -3.77 0.64 7.02
N ILE A 83 -3.90 -0.15 5.95
CA ILE A 83 -4.68 0.22 4.76
C ILE A 83 -6.15 0.46 5.13
N GLY A 84 -6.74 -0.39 5.98
CA GLY A 84 -8.11 -0.21 6.44
C GLY A 84 -8.33 1.04 7.30
N LEU A 85 -7.32 1.46 8.05
CA LEU A 85 -7.33 2.70 8.86
C LEU A 85 -7.07 3.96 8.03
N ALA A 86 -6.37 3.84 6.89
CA ALA A 86 -6.00 4.96 6.05
C ALA A 86 -7.16 5.92 5.69
N PRO A 87 -8.36 5.49 5.25
CA PRO A 87 -9.44 6.41 4.91
C PRO A 87 -9.98 7.21 6.11
N PHE A 88 -9.91 6.66 7.32
CA PHE A 88 -10.35 7.36 8.54
C PHE A 88 -9.40 8.49 8.93
N ILE A 89 -8.11 8.33 8.67
CA ILE A 89 -7.08 9.34 8.93
C ILE A 89 -7.00 10.35 7.77
N ALA A 90 -7.22 9.89 6.54
CA ALA A 90 -7.13 10.73 5.35
C ALA A 90 -8.15 11.88 5.38
N ARG A 91 -9.40 11.62 5.77
CA ARG A 91 -10.45 12.66 5.82
C ARG A 91 -10.11 13.88 6.71
N PRO A 92 -9.74 13.72 7.99
CA PRO A 92 -9.41 14.86 8.84
C PRO A 92 -8.10 15.55 8.40
N VAL A 93 -7.11 14.80 7.93
CA VAL A 93 -5.85 15.40 7.44
C VAL A 93 -6.10 16.25 6.20
N LEU A 94 -6.88 15.75 5.24
CA LEU A 94 -7.19 16.47 4.01
C LEU A 94 -8.04 17.72 4.27
N SER A 95 -8.97 17.68 5.23
CA SER A 95 -9.76 18.87 5.57
C SER A 95 -8.93 19.95 6.27
N TRP A 96 -7.93 19.55 7.08
CA TRP A 96 -6.97 20.49 7.67
C TRP A 96 -6.06 21.12 6.62
N SER A 97 -5.57 20.34 5.65
CA SER A 97 -4.69 20.83 4.60
C SER A 97 -5.35 21.82 3.63
N VAL A 98 -6.68 21.83 3.52
CA VAL A 98 -7.43 22.78 2.68
C VAL A 98 -7.81 24.05 3.44
N GLN A 99 -7.78 24.04 4.78
CA GLN A 99 -8.11 25.20 5.61
C GLN A 99 -6.90 26.08 5.98
N GLY A 100 -5.67 25.59 5.77
CA GLY A 100 -4.43 26.37 5.93
C GLY A 100 -3.96 26.96 4.61
#